data_AF-A0A7X6PK29-F1
#
_entry.id   AF-A0A7X6PK29-F1
#
_cell.length_a   1.000
_cell.length_b   1.000
_cell.length_c   1.000
_cell.angle_alpha   90.00
_cell.angle_beta   90.00
_cell.angle_gamma   90.00
#
_symmetry.space_group_name_H-M   'P 1'
#
loop_
_entity.id
_entity.type
_entity.pdbx_description
1 polymer ?
#
loop_
_entity_poly.entity_id
_entity_poly.type
_entity_poly.pdbx_seq_one_letter_code
_entity_poly.pdbx_strand_id
1 'polypeptide(L)'
;YAWRWVSKKDKSAYDIVIDNHSYRWNATFDNWITSKNAINEIGCIHTVQGYDLNYLGVIIGEDIKYNTDRKEIYADKNNYYDQQGKSGVAEDPEALRDYLTNIYLTLMTRGIRGTYVYVCDPALREYMAQFIEKA
;
A
#
# COMPACT_ATOMS: atom_id res chain seq x y z
N TYR A 1 5.71 4.18 2.51
CA TYR A 1 5.82 3.26 1.35
C TYR A 1 6.08 1.83 1.81
N ALA A 2 5.35 0.86 1.24
CA ALA A 2 5.56 -0.58 1.48
C ALA A 2 6.64 -1.22 0.58
N TRP A 3 7.13 -0.49 -0.42
CA TRP A 3 8.28 -0.89 -1.24
C TRP A 3 9.34 0.22 -1.28
N ARG A 4 10.58 -0.17 -1.56
CA ARG A 4 11.67 0.79 -1.83
C ARG A 4 11.37 1.55 -3.13
N TRP A 5 11.79 2.82 -3.17
CA TRP A 5 11.67 3.64 -4.37
C TRP A 5 13.00 3.67 -5.14
N VAL A 6 13.29 2.57 -5.83
CA VAL A 6 14.50 2.34 -6.61
C VAL A 6 14.52 3.23 -7.87
N SER A 7 13.36 3.35 -8.53
CA SER A 7 13.18 4.11 -9.77
C SER A 7 13.39 5.61 -9.63
N LYS A 8 13.47 6.11 -8.38
CA LYS A 8 13.83 7.49 -8.07
C LYS A 8 15.25 7.81 -8.51
N LYS A 9 16.18 6.85 -8.39
CA LYS A 9 17.59 6.98 -8.79
C LYS A 9 17.87 6.37 -10.16
N ASP A 10 17.22 5.25 -10.47
CA ASP A 10 17.40 4.54 -11.74
C ASP A 10 16.08 4.45 -12.50
N LYS A 11 15.90 5.29 -13.53
CA LYS A 11 14.66 5.34 -14.33
C LYS A 11 14.41 4.10 -15.18
N SER A 12 15.31 3.13 -15.21
CA SER A 12 15.09 1.82 -15.87
C SER A 12 14.53 0.77 -14.90
N ALA A 13 14.70 0.94 -13.59
CA ALA A 13 14.28 -0.02 -12.57
C ALA A 13 12.76 -0.04 -12.32
N TYR A 14 12.29 -1.11 -11.69
CA TYR A 14 10.94 -1.26 -11.15
C TYR A 14 10.99 -1.23 -9.62
N ASP A 15 9.93 -0.71 -9.00
CA ASP A 15 9.84 -0.52 -7.54
C ASP A 15 9.08 -1.64 -6.85
N ILE A 16 7.98 -2.07 -7.48
CA ILE A 16 7.01 -3.01 -6.93
C ILE A 16 7.00 -4.23 -7.85
N VAL A 17 7.39 -5.39 -7.31
CA VAL A 17 7.38 -6.66 -8.03
C VAL A 17 6.49 -7.62 -7.25
N ILE A 18 5.44 -8.11 -7.91
CA ILE A 18 4.46 -9.05 -7.34
C ILE A 18 4.22 -10.10 -8.40
N ASP A 19 4.61 -11.34 -8.10
CA ASP A 19 4.61 -12.45 -9.06
C ASP A 19 5.31 -12.06 -10.37
N ASN A 20 4.60 -12.13 -11.50
CA ASN A 20 5.11 -11.78 -12.83
C ASN A 20 4.82 -10.32 -13.22
N HIS A 21 4.34 -9.50 -12.29
CA HIS A 21 4.01 -8.10 -12.55
C HIS A 21 5.04 -7.17 -11.91
N SER A 22 5.38 -6.10 -12.63
CA SER A 22 6.37 -5.12 -12.20
C SER A 22 5.85 -3.71 -12.46
N TYR A 23 5.91 -2.87 -11.43
CA TYR A 23 5.36 -1.52 -11.44
C TYR A 23 6.36 -0.51 -10.89
N ARG A 24 6.12 0.76 -11.20
CA ARG A 24 6.85 1.91 -10.65
C ARG A 24 5.94 2.73 -9.78
N TRP A 25 6.52 3.39 -8.78
CA TRP A 25 5.83 4.47 -8.09
C TRP A 25 5.53 5.64 -9.05
N ASN A 26 4.52 6.42 -8.70
CA ASN A 26 4.12 7.64 -9.41
C ASN A 26 5.32 8.56 -9.74
N ALA A 27 5.44 9.03 -10.98
CA ALA A 27 6.57 9.87 -11.38
C ALA A 27 6.46 11.33 -10.90
N THR A 28 5.24 11.81 -10.64
CA THR A 28 4.95 13.16 -10.16
C THR A 28 4.04 13.11 -8.93
N PHE A 29 4.09 14.14 -8.09
CA PHE A 29 3.15 14.31 -6.98
C PHE A 29 1.89 15.06 -7.46
N ASP A 30 2.07 16.14 -8.21
CA ASP A 30 0.96 16.99 -8.65
C ASP A 30 0.18 16.35 -9.79
N ASN A 31 -1.15 16.28 -9.62
CA ASN A 31 -2.11 15.81 -10.63
C ASN A 31 -1.78 14.46 -11.27
N TRP A 32 -1.04 13.60 -10.55
CA TRP A 32 -0.58 12.31 -11.04
C TRP A 32 -1.73 11.44 -11.55
N ILE A 33 -2.84 11.38 -10.81
CA ILE A 33 -4.03 10.57 -11.16
C ILE A 33 -4.54 10.88 -12.57
N THR A 34 -4.45 12.15 -12.99
CA THR A 34 -4.90 12.60 -14.32
C THR A 34 -3.82 12.59 -15.39
N SER A 35 -2.59 12.19 -15.04
CA SER A 35 -1.47 12.18 -15.98
C SER A 35 -1.59 11.02 -16.97
N LYS A 36 -1.07 11.23 -18.19
CA LYS A 36 -1.12 10.21 -19.26
C LYS A 36 -0.43 8.89 -18.89
N ASN A 37 0.58 8.94 -18.00
CA ASN A 37 1.34 7.75 -17.61
C ASN A 37 0.81 7.06 -16.34
N ALA A 38 -0.23 7.61 -15.69
CA ALA A 38 -0.75 7.08 -14.43
C ALA A 38 -1.14 5.59 -14.51
N ILE A 39 -1.62 5.16 -15.69
CA ILE A 39 -2.02 3.77 -15.93
C ILE A 39 -0.88 2.74 -15.79
N ASN A 40 0.38 3.19 -15.92
CA ASN A 40 1.57 2.32 -15.82
C ASN A 40 2.27 2.45 -14.45
N GLU A 41 1.69 3.21 -13.52
CA GLU A 41 2.30 3.59 -12.25
C GLU A 41 1.37 3.26 -11.08
N ILE A 42 1.95 3.16 -9.89
CA ILE A 42 1.22 2.97 -8.65
C ILE A 42 1.41 4.20 -7.76
N GLY A 43 0.30 4.70 -7.23
CA GLY A 43 0.28 5.84 -6.33
C GLY A 43 0.48 5.44 -4.87
N CYS A 44 0.59 6.44 -4.02
CA CYS A 44 0.61 6.26 -2.57
C CYS A 44 -0.43 7.17 -1.90
N ILE A 45 -0.54 7.07 -0.58
CA ILE A 45 -1.45 7.91 0.21
C ILE A 45 -1.26 9.40 -0.04
N HIS A 46 -0.03 9.86 -0.28
CA HIS A 46 0.29 11.26 -0.53
C HIS A 46 -0.17 11.78 -1.90
N THR A 47 -0.37 10.89 -2.88
CA THR A 47 -0.73 11.28 -4.27
C THR A 47 -2.19 11.03 -4.59
N VAL A 48 -2.87 10.23 -3.77
CA VAL A 48 -4.32 9.96 -3.88
C VAL A 48 -5.14 10.92 -3.01
N GLN A 49 -4.52 11.58 -2.03
CA GLN A 49 -5.21 12.48 -1.11
C GLN A 49 -6.01 13.58 -1.84
N GLY A 50 -7.31 13.65 -1.56
CA GLY A 50 -8.22 14.63 -2.15
C GLY A 50 -8.94 14.17 -3.43
N TYR A 51 -8.69 12.95 -3.89
CA TYR A 51 -9.39 12.35 -5.02
C TYR A 51 -10.19 11.11 -4.58
N ASP A 52 -11.44 11.05 -5.01
CA ASP A 52 -12.25 9.84 -4.98
C ASP A 52 -12.33 9.28 -6.41
N LEU A 53 -12.13 7.97 -6.56
CA LEU A 53 -12.09 7.28 -7.85
C LEU A 53 -13.32 6.38 -8.01
N ASN A 54 -13.80 6.20 -9.24
CA ASN A 54 -14.93 5.29 -9.48
C ASN A 54 -14.63 3.88 -8.96
N TYR A 55 -13.43 3.38 -9.24
CA TYR A 55 -12.91 2.14 -8.71
C TYR A 55 -11.45 2.35 -8.31
N LEU A 56 -11.01 1.63 -7.28
CA LEU A 56 -9.62 1.65 -6.83
C LEU A 56 -9.10 0.22 -6.67
N GLY A 57 -7.84 -0.01 -7.04
CA GLY A 57 -7.08 -1.18 -6.61
C GLY A 57 -6.13 -0.78 -5.49
N VAL A 58 -6.21 -1.45 -4.34
CA VAL A 58 -5.29 -1.27 -3.21
C VAL A 58 -4.44 -2.52 -3.07
N ILE A 59 -3.12 -2.34 -3.05
CA ILE A 59 -2.16 -3.39 -2.78
C ILE A 59 -1.64 -3.17 -1.36
N ILE A 60 -1.97 -4.10 -0.47
CA ILE A 60 -1.44 -4.17 0.89
C ILE A 60 -0.12 -4.92 0.85
N GLY A 61 0.97 -4.21 1.13
CA GLY A 61 2.32 -4.75 1.07
C GLY A 61 2.72 -5.57 2.30
N GLU A 62 3.99 -5.96 2.32
CA GLU A 62 4.61 -6.76 3.40
C GLU A 62 4.88 -5.97 4.68
N ASP A 63 4.49 -4.69 4.76
CA ASP A 63 4.66 -3.84 5.93
C ASP A 63 3.59 -4.07 7.01
N ILE A 64 2.51 -4.76 6.68
CA ILE A 64 1.48 -5.22 7.64
C ILE A 64 1.14 -6.69 7.39
N LYS A 65 1.04 -7.46 8.48
CA LYS A 65 0.92 -8.92 8.45
C LYS A 65 -0.06 -9.43 9.49
N TYR A 66 -0.43 -10.69 9.40
CA TYR A 66 -1.28 -11.34 10.39
C TYR A 66 -0.55 -12.48 11.10
N ASN A 67 -0.59 -12.48 12.43
CA ASN A 67 -0.10 -13.58 13.25
C ASN A 67 -1.27 -14.52 13.58
N THR A 68 -1.24 -15.74 13.05
CA THR A 68 -2.32 -16.73 13.24
C THR A 68 -2.42 -17.26 14.67
N ASP A 69 -1.31 -17.32 15.40
CA ASP A 69 -1.27 -17.87 16.76
C ASP A 69 -1.84 -16.87 17.77
N ARG A 70 -1.43 -15.60 17.63
CA ARG A 70 -1.87 -14.48 18.48
C ARG A 70 -3.18 -13.84 17.99
N LYS A 71 -3.64 -14.20 16.79
CA LYS A 71 -4.84 -13.67 16.13
C LYS A 71 -4.85 -12.15 16.01
N GLU A 72 -3.70 -11.56 15.67
CA GLU A 72 -3.52 -10.12 15.61
C GLU A 72 -2.83 -9.67 14.33
N ILE A 73 -3.18 -8.47 13.88
CA ILE A 73 -2.45 -7.76 12.84
C ILE A 73 -1.25 -7.07 13.49
N TYR A 74 -0.09 -7.12 12.84
CA TYR A 74 1.13 -6.44 13.31
C TYR A 74 1.87 -5.77 12.14
N ALA A 75 2.66 -4.74 12.46
CA ALA A 75 3.52 -4.07 11.50
C ALA A 75 4.88 -4.74 11.39
N ASP A 76 5.40 -4.85 10.16
CA ASP A 76 6.76 -5.28 9.88
C ASP A 76 7.62 -4.07 9.48
N LYS A 77 8.29 -3.48 10.48
CA LYS A 77 9.17 -2.30 10.32
C LYS A 77 10.25 -2.49 9.25
N ASN A 78 10.69 -3.73 9.01
CA ASN A 78 11.73 -4.02 8.03
C ASN A 78 11.22 -3.89 6.59
N ASN A 79 9.91 -4.07 6.39
CA ASN A 79 9.24 -3.93 5.11
C ASN A 79 8.53 -2.57 4.93
N TYR A 80 8.64 -1.68 5.91
CA TYR A 80 8.22 -0.31 5.77
C TYR A 80 9.40 0.57 5.31
N TYR A 81 9.22 1.39 4.27
CA TYR A 81 10.30 2.16 3.63
C TYR A 81 10.04 3.67 3.56
N ASP A 82 8.95 4.15 4.18
CA ASP A 82 8.76 5.59 4.31
C ASP A 82 9.73 6.19 5.31
N GLN A 83 10.51 7.19 4.91
CA GLN A 83 11.42 7.85 5.84
C GLN A 83 10.69 8.83 6.75
N GLN A 84 9.66 9.53 6.24
CA GLN A 84 8.93 10.54 7.02
C GLN A 84 8.02 9.89 8.07
N GLY A 85 7.33 8.81 7.69
CA GLY A 85 6.51 8.06 8.63
C GLY A 85 7.33 7.23 9.64
N LYS A 86 8.62 6.99 9.39
CA LYS A 86 9.52 6.30 10.34
C LYS A 86 9.91 7.16 11.53
N SER A 87 10.13 8.45 11.32
CA SER A 87 10.51 9.40 12.36
C SER A 87 9.31 9.77 13.23
N GLY A 88 9.07 8.98 14.29
CA GLY A 88 8.11 9.31 15.36
C GLY A 88 7.25 8.14 15.80
N VAL A 89 6.84 7.27 14.87
CA VAL A 89 5.89 6.17 15.13
C VAL A 89 6.54 4.79 15.03
N ALA A 90 7.66 4.67 14.31
CA ALA A 90 8.26 3.36 14.02
C ALA A 90 9.07 2.74 15.17
N GLU A 91 9.23 3.43 16.30
CA GLU A 91 9.87 2.86 17.49
C GLU A 91 8.88 2.11 18.38
N ASP A 92 7.58 2.38 18.24
CA ASP A 92 6.51 1.64 18.90
C ASP A 92 5.79 0.73 17.89
N PRO A 93 5.90 -0.60 18.03
CA PRO A 93 5.24 -1.55 17.13
C PRO A 93 3.73 -1.39 17.05
N GLU A 94 3.05 -1.03 18.14
CA GLU A 94 1.60 -0.85 18.16
C GLU A 94 1.20 0.43 17.44
N ALA A 95 1.88 1.53 17.75
CA ALA A 95 1.64 2.80 17.07
C ALA A 95 1.94 2.68 15.56
N LEU A 96 2.99 1.95 15.16
CA LEU A 96 3.29 1.71 13.75
C LEU A 96 2.18 0.87 13.09
N ARG A 97 1.68 -0.17 13.76
CA ARG A 97 0.56 -0.98 13.27
C ARG A 97 -0.69 -0.14 13.05
N ASP A 98 -1.06 0.69 14.02
CA ASP A 98 -2.24 1.56 13.90
C ASP A 98 -2.06 2.58 12.78
N TYR A 99 -0.86 3.15 12.66
CA TYR A 99 -0.52 4.09 11.60
C TYR A 99 -0.64 3.45 10.20
N LEU A 100 -0.06 2.27 9.98
CA LEU A 100 -0.16 1.56 8.71
C LEU A 100 -1.59 1.12 8.40
N THR A 101 -2.32 0.64 9.41
CA THR A 101 -3.73 0.27 9.27
C THR A 101 -4.56 1.46 8.80
N ASN A 102 -4.34 2.64 9.39
CA ASN A 102 -5.03 3.87 9.00
C ASN A 102 -4.68 4.32 7.57
N ILE A 103 -3.43 4.14 7.12
CA ILE A 103 -3.05 4.39 5.72
C ILE A 103 -3.87 3.51 4.78
N TYR A 104 -3.90 2.20 5.01
CA TYR A 104 -4.62 1.27 4.14
C TYR A 104 -6.13 1.50 4.19
N LEU A 105 -6.70 1.75 5.38
CA LEU A 105 -8.11 2.11 5.52
C LEU A 105 -8.44 3.38 4.73
N THR A 106 -7.59 4.41 4.81
CA THR A 106 -7.80 5.67 4.10
C THR A 106 -7.74 5.49 2.59
N LEU A 107 -6.89 4.59 2.08
CA LEU A 107 -6.85 4.25 0.66
C LEU A 107 -8.12 3.49 0.26
N MET A 108 -8.50 2.48 1.04
CA MET A 108 -9.62 1.60 0.72
C MET A 108 -10.97 2.34 0.64
N THR A 109 -11.12 3.47 1.34
CA THR A 109 -12.34 4.29 1.34
C THR A 109 -12.45 5.28 0.18
N ARG A 110 -11.46 5.36 -0.73
CA ARG A 110 -11.48 6.30 -1.88
C ARG A 110 -12.21 5.77 -3.11
N GLY A 111 -12.58 4.49 -3.13
CA GLY A 111 -13.37 3.89 -4.21
C GLY A 111 -14.86 4.17 -4.04
N ILE A 112 -15.47 4.90 -4.96
CA ILE A 112 -16.90 5.28 -4.91
C ILE A 112 -17.80 4.08 -5.20
N ARG A 113 -17.49 3.31 -6.25
CA ARG A 113 -18.29 2.14 -6.67
C ARG A 113 -17.71 0.83 -6.14
N GLY A 114 -16.45 0.84 -5.72
CA GLY A 114 -15.81 -0.32 -5.13
C GLY A 114 -14.29 -0.20 -5.07
N THR A 115 -13.70 -1.00 -4.18
CA THR A 115 -12.26 -1.11 -4.02
C THR A 115 -11.88 -2.59 -4.10
N TYR A 116 -10.98 -2.92 -5.03
CA TYR A 116 -10.33 -4.22 -5.11
C TYR A 116 -9.11 -4.21 -4.20
N VAL A 117 -8.89 -5.29 -3.46
CA VAL A 117 -7.78 -5.41 -2.53
C VAL A 117 -6.93 -6.62 -2.90
N TYR A 118 -5.63 -6.40 -3.04
CA TYR A 118 -4.63 -7.46 -3.10
C TYR A 118 -3.77 -7.40 -1.85
N VAL A 119 -3.54 -8.53 -1.19
CA VAL A 119 -2.79 -8.62 0.07
C VAL A 119 -1.57 -9.51 -0.14
N CYS A 120 -0.36 -8.99 0.10
CA CYS A 120 0.88 -9.74 -0.10
C CYS A 120 1.05 -10.86 0.93
N ASP A 121 0.87 -10.57 2.22
CA ASP A 121 1.01 -11.56 3.29
C ASP A 121 -0.11 -12.62 3.21
N PRO A 122 0.21 -13.92 3.06
CA PRO A 122 -0.80 -14.97 2.93
C PRO A 122 -1.69 -15.09 4.17
N ALA A 123 -1.15 -14.97 5.38
CA ALA A 123 -1.95 -15.08 6.59
C ALA A 123 -2.97 -13.93 6.69
N LEU A 124 -2.56 -12.70 6.35
CA LEU A 124 -3.43 -11.54 6.33
C LEU A 124 -4.46 -11.64 5.20
N ARG A 125 -4.08 -12.15 4.04
CA ARG A 125 -4.99 -12.41 2.92
C ARG A 125 -6.12 -13.34 3.33
N GLU A 126 -5.78 -14.42 4.03
CA GLU A 126 -6.74 -15.44 4.46
C GLU A 126 -7.66 -14.91 5.56
N TYR A 127 -7.12 -14.06 6.45
CA TYR A 127 -7.91 -13.32 7.42
C TYR A 127 -8.89 -12.35 6.76
N MET A 128 -8.41 -11.51 5.85
CA MET A 128 -9.23 -10.48 5.18
C MET A 128 -10.30 -11.07 4.25
N ALA A 129 -10.05 -12.24 3.64
CA ALA A 129 -11.00 -12.95 2.78
C ALA A 129 -12.28 -13.40 3.51
N GLN A 130 -12.32 -13.33 4.85
CA GLN A 130 -13.53 -13.57 5.64
C GLN A 130 -14.49 -12.36 5.63
N PHE A 131 -13.98 -11.18 5.27
CA PHE A 131 -14.71 -9.91 5.32
C PHE A 131 -14.92 -9.27 3.94
N ILE A 132 -14.18 -9.71 2.93
CA ILE A 132 -14.21 -9.17 1.57
C ILE A 132 -14.62 -10.27 0.61
N GLU A 133 -15.61 -9.99 -0.25
CA GLU A 133 -16.03 -10.92 -1.30
C GLU A 133 -14.87 -11.21 -2.26
N LYS A 134 -14.66 -12.48 -2.58
CA LYS A 134 -13.67 -12.90 -3.56
C LYS A 134 -14.20 -12.58 -4.96
N ALA A 135 -13.42 -11.81 -5.71
CA ALA A 135 -13.66 -11.53 -7.13
C ALA A 135 -13.22 -12.71 -8.02
#